data_AF-A0A6V7LKE4-F1
#
_entry.id   AF-A0A6V7LKE4-F1
#
_cell.length_a   1.000
_cell.length_b   1.000
_cell.length_c   1.000
_cell.angle_alpha   90.00
_cell.angle_beta   90.00
_cell.angle_gamma   90.00
#
_symmetry.space_group_name_H-M   'P 1'
#
loop_
_entity.id
_entity.type
_entity.pdbx_description
1 polymer ?
#
loop_
_entity_poly.entity_id
_entity_poly.type
_entity_poly.pdbx_seq_one_letter_code
_entity_poly.pdbx_strand_id
1 'polypeptide(L)'
;MDNQTFTRDFEIETVATNLTLYQQQVGDVSCVVWDAALVLAKYLDGLCRREEFGRDWLKGKRVVELGAGVGCVGMTAACLG
;
A
#
# COMPACT_ATOMS: atom_id res chain seq x y z
N MET A 1 -1.92 3.89 -29.66
CA MET A 1 -2.68 4.57 -28.59
C MET A 1 -1.73 4.68 -27.43
N ASP A 2 -1.39 5.90 -27.01
CA ASP A 2 -0.44 6.11 -25.92
C ASP A 2 -1.06 5.60 -24.62
N ASN A 3 -0.45 4.54 -24.05
CA ASN A 3 -0.90 3.97 -22.80
C ASN A 3 -0.43 4.87 -21.65
N GLN A 4 -1.17 5.94 -21.40
CA GLN A 4 -0.79 7.00 -20.48
C GLN A 4 -0.76 6.46 -19.05
N THR A 5 0.45 6.17 -18.57
CA THR A 5 0.73 5.69 -17.22
C THR A 5 1.02 6.90 -16.34
N PHE A 6 0.46 6.92 -15.14
CA PHE A 6 0.72 7.96 -14.14
C PHE A 6 1.05 7.31 -12.81
N THR A 7 1.78 8.03 -11.95
CA THR A 7 2.20 7.50 -10.65
C THR A 7 1.38 8.10 -9.52
N ARG A 8 1.27 7.35 -8.44
CA ARG A 8 0.93 7.87 -7.12
C ARG A 8 2.03 7.47 -6.15
N ASP A 9 2.60 8.44 -5.49
CA ASP A 9 3.55 8.21 -4.40
C ASP A 9 2.80 8.06 -3.07
N PHE A 10 3.25 7.12 -2.25
CA PHE A 10 2.68 6.81 -0.95
C PHE A 10 3.78 6.56 0.09
N GLU A 11 3.86 7.44 1.07
CA GLU A 11 4.87 7.35 2.13
C GLU A 11 4.43 6.44 3.27
N ILE A 12 5.29 5.49 3.61
CA ILE A 12 5.21 4.66 4.82
C ILE A 12 6.17 5.25 5.84
N GLU A 13 5.61 5.99 6.77
CA GLU A 13 6.38 6.88 7.63
C GLU A 13 7.18 6.09 8.68
N THR A 14 6.66 4.95 9.16
CA THR A 14 7.31 4.20 10.24
C THR A 14 8.63 3.53 9.81
N VAL A 15 8.80 3.27 8.50
CA VAL A 15 10.01 2.70 7.90
C VAL A 15 10.70 3.66 6.92
N ALA A 16 10.29 4.93 6.89
CA ALA A 16 10.85 5.98 6.02
C ALA A 16 11.02 5.54 4.55
N THR A 17 9.98 4.90 4.00
CA THR A 17 9.99 4.35 2.64
C THR A 17 8.86 4.98 1.83
N ASN A 18 9.11 5.23 0.55
CA ASN A 18 8.09 5.73 -0.38
C ASN A 18 7.77 4.66 -1.43
N LEU A 19 6.48 4.36 -1.61
CA LEU A 19 5.98 3.49 -2.66
C LEU A 19 5.55 4.32 -3.86
N THR A 20 6.16 4.06 -5.02
CA THR A 20 5.69 4.62 -6.30
C THR A 20 4.78 3.60 -6.99
N LEU A 21 3.48 3.90 -7.00
CA LEU A 21 2.43 3.04 -7.55
C LEU A 21 2.08 3.50 -8.97
N TYR A 22 2.31 2.61 -9.94
CA TYR A 22 2.00 2.88 -11.34
C TYR A 22 0.54 2.57 -11.63
N GLN A 23 -0.15 3.53 -12.24
CA GLN A 23 -1.57 3.47 -12.58
C GLN A 23 -1.75 3.70 -14.08
N GLN A 24 -2.82 3.16 -14.65
CA GLN A 24 -3.16 3.38 -16.06
C GLN A 24 -4.49 4.13 -16.17
N GLN A 25 -4.53 5.12 -17.06
CA GLN A 25 -5.72 5.92 -17.32
C GLN A 25 -6.78 5.14 -18.10
N VAL A 26 -6.35 4.19 -18.94
CA VAL A 26 -7.21 3.35 -19.76
C VAL A 26 -7.03 1.90 -19.31
N GLY A 27 -8.10 1.30 -18.80
CA GLY A 27 -8.12 -0.03 -18.20
C GLY A 27 -9.33 -0.16 -17.26
N ASP A 28 -9.58 -1.37 -16.76
CA ASP A 28 -10.66 -1.65 -15.80
C ASP A 28 -10.39 -0.96 -14.43
N VAL A 29 -11.35 -0.99 -13.51
CA VAL A 29 -11.28 -0.34 -12.18
C VAL A 29 -10.09 -0.77 -11.31
N SER A 30 -9.38 -1.84 -11.68
CA SER A 30 -8.21 -2.34 -10.95
C SER A 30 -6.91 -1.55 -11.18
N CYS A 31 -6.89 -0.62 -12.14
CA CYS A 31 -5.67 0.07 -12.60
C CYS A 31 -5.32 1.34 -11.80
N VAL A 32 -6.10 1.66 -10.78
CA VAL A 32 -5.96 2.88 -9.98
C VAL A 32 -5.90 2.57 -8.48
N VAL A 33 -5.27 3.45 -7.72
CA VAL A 33 -5.29 3.42 -6.26
C VAL A 33 -6.62 4.00 -5.80
N TRP A 34 -7.43 3.19 -5.13
CA TRP A 34 -8.67 3.63 -4.50
C TRP A 34 -8.41 4.24 -3.12
N ASP A 35 -9.24 5.20 -2.71
CA ASP A 35 -9.11 5.87 -1.42
C ASP A 35 -9.13 4.89 -0.23
N ALA A 36 -9.94 3.84 -0.32
CA ALA A 36 -9.97 2.79 0.71
C ALA A 36 -8.61 2.08 0.88
N ALA A 37 -7.85 1.91 -0.20
CA ALA A 37 -6.49 1.34 -0.14
C ALA A 37 -5.54 2.28 0.59
N LEU A 38 -5.63 3.60 0.35
CA LEU A 38 -4.83 4.61 1.05
C LEU A 38 -5.15 4.65 2.55
N VAL A 39 -6.44 4.60 2.90
CA VAL A 39 -6.90 4.57 4.29
C VAL A 39 -6.39 3.32 4.99
N LEU A 40 -6.53 2.15 4.38
CA LEU A 40 -6.04 0.90 4.97
C LEU A 40 -4.51 0.89 5.10
N ALA A 41 -3.77 1.29 4.07
CA ALA A 41 -2.32 1.37 4.11
C ALA A 41 -1.82 2.30 5.25
N LYS A 42 -2.42 3.49 5.41
CA LYS A 42 -2.09 4.39 6.53
C LYS A 42 -2.52 3.84 7.88
N TYR A 43 -3.62 3.09 7.93
CA TYR A 43 -4.02 2.42 9.16
C TYR A 43 -2.98 1.36 9.58
N LEU A 44 -2.48 0.54 8.65
CA LEU A 44 -1.43 -0.46 8.92
C LEU A 44 -0.13 0.20 9.43
N ASP A 45 0.32 1.27 8.77
CA ASP A 45 1.48 2.06 9.20
C ASP A 45 1.24 2.68 10.60
N GLY A 46 0.04 3.20 10.85
CA GLY A 46 -0.36 3.75 12.14
C GLY A 46 -0.39 2.72 13.28
N LEU A 47 -0.73 1.46 12.99
CA LEU A 47 -0.67 0.38 13.98
C LEU A 47 0.75 0.18 14.52
N CYS A 48 1.79 0.34 13.69
CA CYS A 48 3.18 0.20 14.13
C CYS A 48 3.61 1.20 15.23
N ARG A 49 2.86 2.29 15.39
CA ARG A 49 3.12 3.35 16.40
C ARG A 49 2.34 3.14 17.70
N ARG A 50 1.37 2.23 17.70
CA ARG A 50 0.59 1.92 18.91
C ARG A 50 1.43 1.01 19.80
N GLU A 51 1.47 1.32 21.10
CA GLU A 51 2.24 0.54 22.09
C GLU A 51 1.85 -0.93 22.12
N GLU A 52 0.57 -1.25 21.86
CA GLU A 52 0.02 -2.61 21.83
C GLU A 52 0.62 -3.49 20.71
N PHE A 53 0.94 -2.89 19.56
CA PHE A 53 1.39 -3.63 18.37
C PHE A 53 2.90 -3.53 18.18
N GLY A 54 3.45 -2.32 18.33
CA GLY A 54 4.85 -2.03 18.07
C GLY A 54 5.24 -2.17 16.58
N ARG A 55 6.51 -1.88 16.27
CA ARG A 55 6.99 -1.81 14.88
C ARG A 55 7.02 -3.16 14.16
N ASP A 56 7.18 -4.26 14.89
CA ASP A 56 7.37 -5.61 14.32
C ASP A 56 6.06 -6.42 14.21
N TRP A 57 4.88 -5.79 14.31
CA TRP A 57 3.61 -6.53 14.43
C TRP A 57 3.27 -7.41 13.21
N LEU A 58 3.73 -7.02 12.02
CA LEU A 58 3.61 -7.81 10.78
C LEU A 58 4.79 -8.76 10.54
N LYS A 59 5.89 -8.60 11.27
CA LYS A 59 7.12 -9.36 11.05
C LYS A 59 6.90 -10.87 11.07
N GLY A 60 7.19 -11.52 9.95
CA GLY A 60 7.07 -12.98 9.81
C GLY A 60 5.62 -13.47 9.76
N LYS A 61 4.63 -12.59 9.57
CA LYS A 61 3.25 -12.97 9.29
C LYS A 61 3.10 -13.32 7.81
N ARG A 62 2.12 -14.17 7.50
CA ARG A 62 1.72 -14.47 6.13
C ARG A 62 0.47 -13.67 5.82
N VAL A 63 0.57 -12.75 4.87
CA VAL A 63 -0.51 -11.83 4.47
C VAL A 63 -1.00 -12.19 3.08
N VAL A 64 -2.32 -12.12 2.87
CA VAL A 64 -2.96 -12.23 1.56
C VAL A 64 -3.84 -11.00 1.35
N GLU A 65 -3.68 -10.33 0.22
CA GLU A 65 -4.52 -9.19 -0.20
C GLU A 65 -5.47 -9.68 -1.31
N LEU A 66 -6.78 -9.60 -1.07
CA LEU A 66 -7.80 -9.96 -2.05
C LEU A 66 -8.30 -8.70 -2.75
N GLY A 67 -8.33 -8.72 -4.08
CA GLY A 67 -8.69 -7.53 -4.87
C GLY A 67 -7.63 -6.43 -4.77
N ALA A 68 -6.35 -6.78 -4.84
CA ALA A 68 -5.22 -5.89 -4.59
C ALA A 68 -5.15 -4.67 -5.53
N GLY A 69 -5.78 -4.73 -6.71
CA GLY A 69 -5.63 -3.69 -7.73
C GLY A 69 -4.16 -3.46 -8.05
N VAL A 70 -3.67 -2.25 -7.81
CA VAL A 70 -2.26 -1.85 -7.97
C VAL A 70 -1.34 -2.26 -6.80
N GLY A 71 -1.86 -2.94 -5.77
CA GLY A 71 -1.09 -3.55 -4.68
C GLY A 71 -0.66 -2.60 -3.56
N CYS A 72 -1.31 -1.44 -3.40
CA CYS A 72 -0.93 -0.43 -2.41
C CYS A 72 -0.86 -1.00 -0.98
N VAL A 73 -1.86 -1.79 -0.56
CA VAL A 73 -1.93 -2.30 0.82
C VAL A 73 -0.97 -3.45 1.01
N GLY A 74 -0.92 -4.40 0.08
CA GLY A 74 0.00 -5.54 0.14
C GLY A 74 1.46 -5.12 0.15
N MET A 75 1.83 -4.13 -0.67
CA MET A 75 3.18 -3.55 -0.65
C MET A 75 3.48 -2.83 0.67
N THR A 76 2.50 -2.09 1.22
CA THR A 76 2.64 -1.48 2.54
C THR A 76 2.87 -2.54 3.62
N ALA A 77 2.08 -3.62 3.62
CA ALA A 77 2.25 -4.73 4.56
C ALA A 77 3.63 -5.39 4.42
N ALA A 78 4.11 -5.61 3.19
CA ALA A 78 5.43 -6.19 2.94
C ALA A 78 6.58 -5.32 3.47
N CYS A 79 6.45 -3.99 3.40
CA CYS A 79 7.43 -3.06 3.96
C CYS A 79 7.44 -3.04 5.50
N LEU A 80 6.34 -3.44 6.15
CA LEU A 80 6.20 -3.48 7.60
C LEU A 80 6.62 -4.82 8.23
N GLY A 81 7.05 -5.79 7.42
CA GLY A 81 7.75 -7.01 7.85
C GLY A 81 6.97 -8.31 7.73
#